data_AF-A0A4Q2AHS4-F1
#
_entry.id   AF-A0A4Q2AHS4-F1
#
_cell.length_a   1.000
_cell.length_b   1.000
_cell.length_c   1.000
_cell.angle_alpha   90.00
_cell.angle_beta   90.00
_cell.angle_gamma   90.00
#
_symmetry.space_group_name_H-M   'P 1'
#
loop_
_entity.id
_entity.type
_entity.pdbx_description
1 polymer ?
#
loop_
_entity_poly.entity_id
_entity_poly.type
_entity_poly.pdbx_seq_one_letter_code
_entity_poly.pdbx_strand_id
1 'polypeptide(L)'
;MQFFDTENQMTKTNSTIGVPRGLSDRIRQFTPNWFAMTMGNGIVSLVLAGLPLHFSGQRALASALWIIDIVLYLAFAAMLTARAIRFPETIRPLLHHPVQSMFLGAVPMGLVPIINGIVLFTGGHAEVNTLAYALWCFDALLSVVVAIGVPFLMFTEQGHTFERLTAVLLLPIVAPEVAASSAATLAPHFVGSQARLLIGAGYVLWAISVPLAFAILTLVFFRLVIHKLPHRDLGPSSWLTLGPIGTGALGLLTLGQAAPVAFAGTPLASVAVLARDFGIVGGLLLWSTGLWWLACAVLFTMRYCREGLPFNLGWWGFTFPLGVYTAASLSLYHVTGFEGFAVFGTLLAVLLGGLWAMVIVRTCRGMVHGSLFHAPCLATVSN
;
A
#
# COMPACT_ATOMS: atom_id res chain seq x y z
N MET A 1 -7.11 -51.24 -23.05
CA MET A 1 -7.50 -51.29 -21.63
C MET A 1 -6.34 -50.86 -20.73
N GLN A 2 -5.69 -49.74 -21.05
CA GLN A 2 -4.47 -49.21 -20.39
C GLN A 2 -4.43 -47.68 -20.55
N PHE A 3 -5.52 -46.99 -20.22
CA PHE A 3 -5.61 -45.52 -20.28
C PHE A 3 -6.36 -44.90 -19.09
N PHE A 4 -6.59 -45.67 -18.01
CA PHE A 4 -7.35 -45.22 -16.84
C PHE A 4 -6.54 -45.20 -15.52
N ASP A 5 -5.26 -45.58 -15.52
CA ASP A 5 -4.46 -45.69 -14.28
C ASP A 5 -3.48 -44.53 -14.03
N THR A 6 -3.33 -43.58 -14.95
CA THR A 6 -2.43 -42.42 -14.77
C THR A 6 -3.08 -41.21 -14.10
N GLU A 7 -4.42 -41.16 -14.00
CA GLU A 7 -5.12 -40.08 -13.29
C GLU A 7 -5.19 -40.28 -11.77
N ASN A 8 -4.97 -41.51 -11.29
CA ASN A 8 -5.10 -41.84 -9.87
C ASN A 8 -3.78 -41.74 -9.07
N GLN A 9 -2.70 -41.26 -9.70
CA GLN A 9 -1.41 -40.99 -9.05
C GLN A 9 -1.08 -39.49 -8.89
N MET A 10 -1.85 -38.58 -9.51
CA MET A 10 -1.66 -37.13 -9.34
C MET A 10 -2.45 -36.50 -8.18
N THR A 11 -3.21 -37.30 -7.42
CA THR A 11 -4.01 -36.87 -6.26
C THR A 11 -3.40 -37.26 -4.91
N LYS A 12 -2.15 -37.72 -4.86
CA LYS A 12 -1.45 -38.14 -3.62
C LYS A 12 -0.09 -37.48 -3.36
N THR A 13 0.06 -36.22 -3.76
CA THR A 13 1.13 -35.35 -3.26
C THR A 13 0.56 -34.01 -2.78
N ASN A 14 -0.50 -34.06 -1.96
CA ASN A 14 -0.63 -33.07 -0.90
C ASN A 14 0.50 -33.34 0.09
N SER A 15 1.69 -32.78 -0.19
CA SER A 15 2.63 -32.51 0.89
C SER A 15 1.85 -31.66 1.89
N THR A 16 1.51 -32.27 3.02
CA THR A 16 1.03 -31.54 4.18
C THR A 16 2.16 -30.62 4.59
N ILE A 17 2.16 -29.40 4.04
CA ILE A 17 3.02 -28.34 4.53
C ILE A 17 2.51 -28.07 5.94
N GLY A 18 3.18 -28.71 6.91
CA GLY A 18 2.73 -28.75 8.28
C GLY A 18 2.54 -27.33 8.80
N VAL A 19 1.45 -27.10 9.53
CA VAL A 19 1.24 -25.87 10.30
C VAL A 19 2.53 -25.58 11.09
N PRO A 20 3.16 -24.40 10.97
CA PRO A 20 4.43 -24.12 11.62
C PRO A 20 4.33 -24.38 13.13
N ARG A 21 5.14 -25.31 13.65
CA ARG A 21 4.98 -25.83 15.02
C ARG A 21 5.77 -25.04 16.07
N GLY A 22 6.47 -23.97 15.68
CA GLY A 22 7.19 -23.08 16.61
C GLY A 22 7.49 -21.69 16.05
N LEU A 23 7.98 -20.79 16.91
CA LEU A 23 8.35 -19.41 16.55
C LEU A 23 9.43 -19.37 15.45
N SER A 24 10.40 -20.29 15.51
CA SER A 24 11.46 -20.44 14.51
C SER A 24 10.90 -20.69 13.10
N ASP A 25 9.94 -21.60 12.96
CA ASP A 25 9.30 -21.88 11.67
C ASP A 25 8.46 -20.71 11.20
N ARG A 26 7.75 -20.02 12.10
CA ARG A 26 6.99 -18.81 11.76
C ARG A 26 7.90 -17.69 11.25
N ILE A 27 9.08 -17.51 11.85
CA ILE A 27 10.09 -16.55 11.38
C ILE A 27 10.58 -16.95 9.99
N ARG A 28 10.93 -18.22 9.77
CA ARG A 28 11.39 -18.73 8.47
C ARG A 28 10.33 -18.53 7.37
N GLN A 29 9.06 -18.71 7.70
CA GLN A 29 7.91 -18.59 6.79
C GLN A 29 7.32 -17.16 6.71
N PHE A 30 7.89 -16.18 7.42
CA PHE A 30 7.35 -14.82 7.47
C PHE A 30 7.62 -14.05 6.17
N THR A 31 6.59 -13.55 5.49
CA THR A 31 6.73 -12.84 4.20
C THR A 31 6.43 -11.35 4.31
N PRO A 32 6.93 -10.51 3.38
CA PRO A 32 6.61 -9.08 3.36
C PRO A 32 5.10 -8.77 3.19
N ASN A 33 4.29 -9.73 2.74
CA ASN A 33 2.84 -9.55 2.58
C ASN A 33 2.13 -9.14 3.88
N TRP A 34 2.69 -9.51 5.04
CA TRP A 34 2.15 -9.09 6.34
C TRP A 34 2.17 -7.56 6.53
N PHE A 35 3.06 -6.82 5.87
CA PHE A 35 3.06 -5.35 5.93
C PHE A 35 1.86 -4.72 5.22
N ALA A 36 1.11 -5.47 4.40
CA ALA A 36 -0.17 -4.99 3.88
C ALA A 36 -1.20 -4.75 5.02
N MET A 37 -1.06 -5.47 6.13
CA MET A 37 -1.90 -5.28 7.32
C MET A 37 -1.59 -3.96 8.04
N THR A 38 -0.33 -3.59 8.21
CA THR A 38 0.06 -2.31 8.82
C THR A 38 -0.30 -1.16 7.91
N MET A 39 0.04 -1.28 6.62
CA MET A 39 -0.36 -0.32 5.59
C MET A 39 -1.89 -0.10 5.58
N GLY A 40 -2.68 -1.17 5.68
CA GLY A 40 -4.13 -1.13 5.72
C GLY A 40 -4.71 -0.55 7.01
N ASN A 41 -4.20 -0.95 8.17
CA ASN A 41 -4.63 -0.46 9.47
C ASN A 41 -4.27 1.02 9.68
N GLY A 42 -3.04 1.40 9.30
CA GLY A 42 -2.56 2.76 9.35
C GLY A 42 -3.40 3.73 8.52
N ILE A 43 -3.77 3.39 7.28
CA ILE A 43 -4.63 4.29 6.48
C ILE A 43 -6.03 4.44 7.07
N VAL A 44 -6.59 3.42 7.72
CA VAL A 44 -7.88 3.50 8.40
C VAL A 44 -7.81 4.49 9.56
N SER A 45 -6.72 4.46 10.34
CA SER A 45 -6.46 5.46 11.38
C SER A 45 -6.43 6.87 10.81
N LEU A 46 -5.67 7.11 9.73
CA LEU A 46 -5.53 8.42 9.12
C LEU A 46 -6.85 8.94 8.53
N VAL A 47 -7.57 8.10 7.78
CA VAL A 47 -8.89 8.45 7.21
C VAL A 47 -9.87 8.77 8.34
N LEU A 48 -9.91 7.95 9.39
CA LEU A 48 -10.78 8.19 10.54
C LEU A 48 -10.48 9.53 11.22
N ALA A 49 -9.21 9.90 11.35
CA ALA A 49 -8.82 11.20 11.91
C ALA A 49 -9.12 12.38 10.99
N GLY A 50 -9.17 12.17 9.67
CA GLY A 50 -9.45 13.19 8.65
C GLY A 50 -10.90 13.27 8.19
N LEU A 51 -11.82 12.48 8.76
CA LEU A 51 -13.23 12.52 8.40
C LEU A 51 -13.87 13.87 8.77
N PRO A 52 -14.71 14.46 7.89
CA PRO A 52 -15.44 15.69 8.18
C PRO A 52 -16.57 15.48 9.20
N LEU A 53 -16.96 14.22 9.45
CA LEU A 53 -17.89 13.86 10.51
C LEU A 53 -17.16 13.86 11.86
N HIS A 54 -17.69 14.61 12.82
CA HIS A 54 -17.18 14.65 14.18
C HIS A 54 -18.10 13.87 15.13
N PHE A 55 -17.57 12.84 15.77
CA PHE A 55 -18.27 12.09 16.81
C PHE A 55 -17.38 11.89 18.04
N SER A 56 -18.02 11.73 19.21
CA SER A 56 -17.29 11.52 20.47
C SER A 56 -16.42 10.27 20.38
N GLY A 57 -15.13 10.41 20.68
CA GLY A 57 -14.17 9.31 20.63
C GLY A 57 -13.51 9.04 19.28
N GLN A 58 -13.87 9.75 18.19
CA GLN A 58 -13.24 9.59 16.88
C GLN A 58 -11.70 9.69 16.94
N ARG A 59 -11.20 10.74 17.59
CA ARG A 59 -9.76 10.98 17.76
C ARG A 59 -9.07 9.88 18.57
N ALA A 60 -9.73 9.41 19.64
CA ALA A 60 -9.22 8.34 20.50
C ALA A 60 -9.19 6.99 19.78
N LEU A 61 -10.21 6.71 18.96
CA LEU A 61 -10.24 5.50 18.13
C LEU A 61 -9.15 5.55 17.05
N ALA A 62 -8.99 6.69 16.38
CA ALA A 62 -7.93 6.87 15.39
C ALA A 62 -6.53 6.70 16.01
N SER A 63 -6.27 7.33 17.17
CA SER A 63 -4.99 7.19 17.86
C SER A 63 -4.76 5.77 18.39
N ALA A 64 -5.78 5.07 18.86
CA ALA A 64 -5.69 3.67 19.28
C ALA A 64 -5.29 2.76 18.10
N LEU A 65 -5.92 2.95 16.93
CA LEU A 65 -5.55 2.21 15.71
C LEU A 65 -4.11 2.51 15.27
N TRP A 66 -3.65 3.76 15.43
CA TRP A 66 -2.28 4.15 15.13
C TRP A 66 -1.26 3.50 16.10
N ILE A 67 -1.55 3.43 17.40
CA ILE A 67 -0.70 2.73 18.37
C ILE A 67 -0.63 1.23 18.06
N ILE A 68 -1.77 0.63 17.71
CA ILE A 68 -1.82 -0.77 17.26
C ILE A 68 -0.95 -0.95 16.01
N ASP A 69 -0.98 0.01 15.08
CA ASP A 69 -0.17 -0.02 13.86
C ASP A 69 1.33 -0.04 14.16
N ILE A 70 1.78 0.81 15.09
CA ILE A 70 3.17 0.84 15.55
C ILE A 70 3.59 -0.53 16.09
N VAL A 71 2.78 -1.11 16.98
CA VAL A 71 3.09 -2.41 17.59
C VAL A 71 3.17 -3.51 16.52
N LEU A 72 2.23 -3.53 15.58
CA LEU A 72 2.21 -4.50 14.49
C LEU A 72 3.42 -4.33 13.56
N TYR A 73 3.74 -3.09 13.18
CA TYR A 73 4.87 -2.79 12.30
C TYR A 73 6.19 -3.18 12.94
N LEU A 74 6.41 -2.84 14.21
CA LEU A 74 7.62 -3.24 14.94
C LEU A 74 7.73 -4.76 15.06
N ALA A 75 6.62 -5.45 15.33
CA ALA A 75 6.61 -6.91 15.38
C ALA A 75 6.95 -7.53 14.01
N PHE A 76 6.38 -7.02 12.93
CA PHE A 76 6.62 -7.51 11.56
C PHE A 76 8.03 -7.19 11.07
N ALA A 77 8.55 -6.00 11.38
CA ALA A 77 9.94 -5.63 11.13
C ALA A 77 10.88 -6.57 11.88
N ALA A 78 10.65 -6.82 13.17
CA ALA A 78 11.44 -7.76 13.95
C ALA A 78 11.41 -9.19 13.35
N MET A 79 10.25 -9.66 12.90
CA MET A 79 10.10 -10.96 12.25
C MET A 79 10.85 -11.04 10.91
N LEU A 80 10.76 -10.01 10.07
CA LEU A 80 11.46 -9.96 8.78
C LEU A 80 12.99 -9.86 8.98
N THR A 81 13.45 -9.04 9.91
CA THR A 81 14.86 -8.93 10.28
C THR A 81 15.37 -10.24 10.88
N ALA A 82 14.61 -10.88 11.77
CA ALA A 82 14.96 -12.19 12.32
C ALA A 82 15.05 -13.25 11.21
N ARG A 83 14.17 -13.22 10.20
CA ARG A 83 14.25 -14.09 9.02
C ARG A 83 15.56 -13.85 8.26
N ALA A 84 15.93 -12.59 8.02
CA ALA A 84 17.15 -12.24 7.30
C ALA A 84 18.43 -12.67 8.03
N ILE A 85 18.44 -12.57 9.37
CA ILE A 85 19.62 -12.93 10.19
C ILE A 85 19.71 -14.44 10.42
N ARG A 86 18.59 -15.11 10.76
CA ARG A 86 18.59 -16.52 11.16
C ARG A 86 18.43 -17.50 10.00
N PHE A 87 17.82 -17.05 8.90
CA PHE A 87 17.54 -17.84 7.72
C PHE A 87 17.93 -17.07 6.44
N PRO A 88 19.18 -16.59 6.31
CA PRO A 88 19.62 -15.77 5.17
C PRO A 88 19.44 -16.48 3.82
N GLU A 89 19.51 -17.82 3.80
CA GLU A 89 19.24 -18.66 2.63
C GLU A 89 17.83 -18.48 2.07
N THR A 90 16.88 -17.98 2.87
CA THR A 90 15.49 -17.73 2.46
C THR A 90 15.27 -16.37 1.83
N ILE A 91 16.25 -15.46 1.90
CA ILE A 91 16.13 -14.10 1.35
C ILE A 91 16.27 -14.11 -0.17
N ARG A 92 17.23 -14.85 -0.71
CA ARG A 92 17.40 -14.98 -2.16
C ARG A 92 16.12 -15.51 -2.83
N PRO A 93 15.52 -16.65 -2.41
CA PRO A 93 14.23 -17.10 -2.95
C PRO A 93 13.10 -16.08 -2.82
N LEU A 94 13.07 -15.29 -1.74
CA LEU A 94 12.10 -14.21 -1.59
C LEU A 94 12.26 -13.12 -2.66
N LEU A 95 13.50 -12.68 -2.90
CA LEU A 95 13.83 -11.63 -3.89
C LEU A 95 13.57 -12.07 -5.33
N HIS A 96 13.82 -13.34 -5.67
CA HIS A 96 13.58 -13.89 -7.01
C HIS A 96 12.13 -14.30 -7.27
N HIS A 97 11.27 -14.39 -6.24
CA HIS A 97 9.90 -14.84 -6.45
C HIS A 97 9.03 -13.69 -7.00
N PRO A 98 8.39 -13.85 -8.19
CA PRO A 98 7.79 -12.74 -8.95
C PRO A 98 6.61 -12.03 -8.27
N VAL A 99 5.96 -12.68 -7.30
CA VAL A 99 4.88 -12.09 -6.49
C VAL A 99 5.35 -11.64 -5.10
N GLN A 100 6.15 -12.43 -4.38
CA GLN A 100 6.51 -12.14 -2.99
C GLN A 100 7.46 -10.95 -2.87
N SER A 101 8.38 -10.77 -3.83
CA SER A 101 9.28 -9.61 -3.87
C SER A 101 8.52 -8.29 -4.06
N MET A 102 7.38 -8.31 -4.74
CA MET A 102 6.55 -7.10 -4.92
C MET A 102 6.07 -6.52 -3.58
N PHE A 103 5.77 -7.38 -2.62
CA PHE A 103 5.33 -6.97 -1.29
C PHE A 103 6.44 -6.30 -0.45
N LEU A 104 7.69 -6.27 -0.92
CA LEU A 104 8.70 -5.40 -0.30
C LEU A 104 8.32 -3.93 -0.36
N GLY A 105 7.51 -3.52 -1.34
CA GLY A 105 6.92 -2.17 -1.38
C GLY A 105 5.99 -1.87 -0.20
N ALA A 106 5.33 -2.89 0.37
CA ALA A 106 4.45 -2.70 1.51
C ALA A 106 5.22 -2.32 2.79
N VAL A 107 6.53 -2.59 2.87
CA VAL A 107 7.36 -2.26 4.02
C VAL A 107 7.44 -0.74 4.22
N PRO A 108 8.00 0.07 3.30
CA PRO A 108 8.00 1.52 3.46
C PRO A 108 6.57 2.11 3.48
N MET A 109 5.66 1.62 2.64
CA MET A 109 4.26 2.10 2.66
C MET A 109 3.58 1.89 4.02
N GLY A 110 3.92 0.82 4.75
CA GLY A 110 3.42 0.57 6.10
C GLY A 110 4.02 1.48 7.17
N LEU A 111 5.18 2.10 6.93
CA LEU A 111 5.81 3.04 7.85
C LEU A 111 5.21 4.45 7.76
N VAL A 112 4.73 4.84 6.57
CA VAL A 112 4.18 6.19 6.34
C VAL A 112 3.02 6.56 7.26
N PRO A 113 1.99 5.72 7.51
CA PRO A 113 0.95 6.05 8.47
C PRO A 113 1.47 6.28 9.90
N ILE A 114 2.53 5.56 10.29
CA ILE A 114 3.19 5.77 11.57
C ILE A 114 3.81 7.18 11.58
N ILE A 115 4.62 7.51 10.57
CA ILE A 115 5.26 8.83 10.42
C ILE A 115 4.22 9.96 10.44
N ASN A 116 3.16 9.86 9.65
CA ASN A 116 2.11 10.88 9.60
C ASN A 116 1.36 10.99 10.93
N GLY A 117 1.12 9.86 11.60
CA GLY A 117 0.48 9.85 12.91
C GLY A 117 1.34 10.45 14.02
N ILE A 118 2.67 10.45 13.89
CA ILE A 118 3.57 11.15 14.82
C ILE A 118 3.18 12.64 14.87
N VAL A 119 3.16 13.32 13.73
CA VAL A 119 2.79 14.75 13.70
C VAL A 119 1.32 14.97 14.04
N LEU A 120 0.45 14.06 13.61
CA LEU A 120 -0.98 14.19 13.81
C LEU A 120 -1.37 14.05 15.28
N PHE A 121 -0.96 12.98 15.98
CA PHE A 121 -1.50 12.61 17.29
C PHE A 121 -0.71 13.13 18.49
N THR A 122 0.56 13.53 18.32
CA THR A 122 1.43 13.93 19.44
C THR A 122 1.48 15.45 19.70
N GLY A 123 0.81 16.26 18.89
CA GLY A 123 0.74 17.71 19.07
C GLY A 123 1.93 18.49 18.49
N GLY A 124 2.82 17.85 17.74
CA GLY A 124 3.79 18.54 16.88
C GLY A 124 4.95 19.25 17.59
N HIS A 125 5.39 18.76 18.75
CA HIS A 125 6.58 19.28 19.44
C HIS A 125 7.87 19.06 18.61
N ALA A 126 8.85 19.95 18.76
CA ALA A 126 10.06 19.97 17.90
C ALA A 126 10.84 18.64 17.90
N GLU A 127 11.00 18.00 19.05
CA GLU A 127 11.68 16.70 19.17
C GLU A 127 10.95 15.61 18.39
N VAL A 128 9.62 15.61 18.47
CA VAL A 128 8.76 14.61 17.85
C VAL A 128 8.71 14.80 16.33
N ASN A 129 8.69 16.05 15.86
CA ASN A 129 8.82 16.36 14.44
C ASN A 129 10.20 15.92 13.90
N THR A 130 11.26 16.10 14.68
CA THR A 130 12.61 15.67 14.29
C THR A 130 12.68 14.15 14.09
N LEU A 131 12.05 13.36 14.97
CA LEU A 131 11.89 11.92 14.78
C LEU A 131 11.10 11.59 13.50
N ALA A 132 9.97 12.26 13.27
CA ALA A 132 9.15 12.04 12.09
C ALA A 132 9.93 12.34 10.79
N TYR A 133 10.72 13.41 10.77
CA TYR A 133 11.60 13.75 9.65
C TYR A 133 12.68 12.70 9.42
N ALA A 134 13.36 12.24 10.47
CA ALA A 134 14.39 11.22 10.35
C ALA A 134 13.82 9.89 9.82
N LEU A 135 12.67 9.47 10.33
CA LEU A 135 11.94 8.30 9.85
C LEU A 135 11.48 8.48 8.39
N TRP A 136 11.02 9.67 8.02
CA TRP A 136 10.66 9.98 6.63
C TRP A 136 11.87 9.92 5.69
N CYS A 137 13.03 10.45 6.08
CA CYS A 137 14.24 10.33 5.26
C CYS A 137 14.64 8.85 5.05
N PHE A 138 14.55 8.04 6.11
CA PHE A 138 14.77 6.60 6.02
C PHE A 138 13.76 5.92 5.09
N ASP A 139 12.47 6.24 5.25
CA ASP A 139 11.38 5.69 4.44
C ASP A 139 11.48 6.07 2.96
N ALA A 140 11.80 7.34 2.67
CA ALA A 140 12.01 7.83 1.32
C ALA A 140 13.16 7.10 0.62
N LEU A 141 14.28 6.91 1.33
CA LEU A 141 15.42 6.14 0.81
C LEU A 141 15.04 4.69 0.58
N LEU A 142 14.38 4.05 1.55
CA LEU A 142 13.93 2.67 1.43
C LEU A 142 12.94 2.49 0.26
N SER A 143 12.02 3.44 0.08
CA SER A 143 11.07 3.47 -1.03
C SER A 143 11.78 3.51 -2.38
N VAL A 144 12.80 4.36 -2.54
CA VAL A 144 13.59 4.42 -3.78
C VAL A 144 14.38 3.13 -4.00
N VAL A 145 15.01 2.59 -2.96
CA VAL A 145 15.74 1.31 -3.03
C VAL A 145 14.82 0.18 -3.49
N VAL A 146 13.60 0.09 -2.96
CA VAL A 146 12.62 -0.93 -3.37
C VAL A 146 12.09 -0.67 -4.79
N ALA A 147 11.76 0.57 -5.12
CA ALA A 147 11.23 0.95 -6.43
C ALA A 147 12.23 0.77 -7.57
N ILE A 148 13.54 0.76 -7.28
CA ILE A 148 14.59 0.45 -8.27
C ILE A 148 15.00 -1.02 -8.19
N GLY A 149 15.28 -1.52 -6.99
CA GLY A 149 15.85 -2.85 -6.77
C GLY A 149 14.91 -3.98 -7.16
N VAL A 150 13.62 -3.89 -6.84
CA VAL A 150 12.66 -4.95 -7.23
C VAL A 150 12.47 -4.99 -8.75
N PRO A 151 12.21 -3.88 -9.46
CA PRO A 151 12.18 -3.89 -10.93
C PRO A 151 13.50 -4.31 -11.58
N PHE A 152 14.65 -3.93 -11.03
CA PHE A 152 15.93 -4.42 -11.54
C PHE A 152 15.98 -5.95 -11.55
N LEU A 153 15.60 -6.60 -10.44
CA LEU A 153 15.50 -8.06 -10.37
C LEU A 153 14.44 -8.62 -11.33
N MET A 154 13.32 -7.91 -11.54
CA MET A 154 12.32 -8.29 -12.54
C MET A 154 12.91 -8.36 -13.95
N PHE A 155 13.82 -7.44 -14.29
CA PHE A 155 14.42 -7.35 -15.62
C PHE A 155 15.56 -8.34 -15.83
N THR A 156 16.29 -8.70 -14.78
CA THR A 156 17.53 -9.49 -14.89
C THR A 156 17.36 -10.95 -14.50
N GLU A 157 16.48 -11.25 -13.54
CA GLU A 157 16.53 -12.52 -12.82
C GLU A 157 15.17 -13.21 -12.63
N GLN A 158 14.05 -12.52 -12.81
CA GLN A 158 12.71 -13.09 -12.63
C GLN A 158 12.03 -13.43 -13.96
N GLY A 159 11.32 -14.56 -14.00
CA GLY A 159 10.45 -14.92 -15.13
C GLY A 159 9.04 -14.36 -14.96
N HIS A 160 8.65 -13.46 -15.86
CA HIS A 160 7.27 -12.92 -15.93
C HIS A 160 6.61 -13.33 -17.24
N THR A 161 5.41 -13.90 -17.17
CA THR A 161 4.57 -14.13 -18.36
C THR A 161 3.43 -13.14 -18.38
N PHE A 162 3.07 -12.66 -19.57
CA PHE A 162 2.04 -11.62 -19.75
C PHE A 162 0.69 -12.04 -19.14
N GLU A 163 0.33 -13.31 -19.29
CA GLU A 163 -0.85 -13.94 -18.67
C GLU A 163 -0.91 -13.83 -17.14
N ARG A 164 0.25 -13.80 -16.47
CA ARG A 164 0.33 -13.77 -15.00
C ARG A 164 0.48 -12.36 -14.44
N LEU A 165 0.52 -11.33 -15.30
CA LEU A 165 0.57 -9.95 -14.85
C LEU A 165 -0.71 -9.58 -14.07
N THR A 166 -0.49 -8.96 -12.93
CA THR A 166 -1.54 -8.45 -12.04
C THR A 166 -1.12 -7.09 -11.50
N ALA A 167 -2.06 -6.39 -10.88
CA ALA A 167 -1.78 -5.11 -10.23
C ALA A 167 -0.84 -5.23 -9.01
N VAL A 168 -0.43 -6.44 -8.61
CA VAL A 168 0.61 -6.64 -7.57
C VAL A 168 1.95 -6.03 -7.97
N LEU A 169 2.24 -5.94 -9.28
CA LEU A 169 3.46 -5.29 -9.80
C LEU A 169 3.54 -3.79 -9.42
N LEU A 170 2.43 -3.17 -9.03
CA LEU A 170 2.41 -1.78 -8.59
C LEU A 170 3.10 -1.59 -7.23
N LEU A 171 3.12 -2.61 -6.36
CA LEU A 171 3.53 -2.43 -4.95
C LEU A 171 4.93 -1.80 -4.78
N PRO A 172 6.00 -2.24 -5.47
CA PRO A 172 7.30 -1.58 -5.34
C PRO A 172 7.32 -0.15 -5.86
N ILE A 173 6.52 0.12 -6.90
CA ILE A 173 6.49 1.41 -7.60
C ILE A 173 5.64 2.43 -6.84
N VAL A 174 4.66 2.01 -6.04
CA VAL A 174 3.78 2.88 -5.26
C VAL A 174 4.49 3.44 -4.02
N ALA A 175 5.51 2.77 -3.48
CA ALA A 175 6.16 3.22 -2.25
C ALA A 175 6.65 4.70 -2.28
N PRO A 176 7.36 5.17 -3.34
CA PRO A 176 7.81 6.55 -3.41
C PRO A 176 6.67 7.61 -3.39
N GLU A 177 5.56 7.43 -4.10
CA GLU A 177 4.46 8.42 -4.05
C GLU A 177 3.76 8.47 -2.69
N VAL A 178 3.75 7.36 -1.95
CA VAL A 178 3.22 7.34 -0.57
C VAL A 178 4.12 8.17 0.33
N ALA A 179 5.45 7.98 0.24
CA ALA A 179 6.43 8.83 0.89
C ALA A 179 6.32 10.31 0.45
N ALA A 180 5.99 10.57 -0.82
CA ALA A 180 5.75 11.93 -1.33
C ALA A 180 4.57 12.61 -0.64
N SER A 181 3.44 11.92 -0.48
CA SER A 181 2.27 12.44 0.25
C SER A 181 2.57 12.66 1.74
N SER A 182 3.42 11.81 2.34
CA SER A 182 3.91 11.99 3.71
C SER A 182 4.77 13.25 3.83
N ALA A 183 5.61 13.54 2.83
CA ALA A 183 6.45 14.74 2.82
C ALA A 183 5.60 16.02 2.91
N ALA A 184 4.47 16.05 2.19
CA ALA A 184 3.51 17.14 2.26
C ALA A 184 2.83 17.27 3.63
N THR A 185 2.59 16.15 4.31
CA THR A 185 2.03 16.13 5.67
C THR A 185 3.02 16.70 6.69
N LEU A 186 4.32 16.40 6.50
CA LEU A 186 5.39 16.86 7.37
C LEU A 186 5.76 18.33 7.14
N ALA A 187 5.77 18.80 5.89
CA ALA A 187 6.31 20.11 5.52
C ALA A 187 5.79 21.31 6.34
N PRO A 188 4.50 21.40 6.72
CA PRO A 188 3.99 22.49 7.54
C PRO A 188 4.59 22.57 8.96
N HIS A 189 5.23 21.50 9.43
CA HIS A 189 5.86 21.42 10.74
C HIS A 189 7.33 21.86 10.73
N PHE A 190 7.87 22.22 9.57
CA PHE A 190 9.23 22.69 9.39
C PHE A 190 9.26 24.06 8.73
N VAL A 191 10.39 24.75 8.85
CA VAL A 191 10.61 26.07 8.24
C VAL A 191 11.86 26.07 7.36
N GLY A 192 11.94 27.03 6.44
CA GLY A 192 13.15 27.27 5.67
C GLY A 192 13.53 26.10 4.76
N SER A 193 14.79 25.66 4.84
CA SER A 193 15.37 24.66 3.93
C SER A 193 14.74 23.28 4.07
N GLN A 194 14.35 22.87 5.29
CA GLN A 194 13.77 21.55 5.53
C GLN A 194 12.39 21.39 4.88
N ALA A 195 11.52 22.40 5.02
CA ALA A 195 10.22 22.41 4.34
C ALA A 195 10.38 22.34 2.82
N ARG A 196 11.32 23.12 2.25
CA ARG A 196 11.62 23.08 0.81
C ARG A 196 12.18 21.75 0.35
N LEU A 197 13.01 21.10 1.18
CA LEU A 197 13.54 19.78 0.89
C LEU A 197 12.42 18.74 0.85
N LEU A 198 11.53 18.73 1.85
CA LEU A 198 10.37 17.83 1.87
C LEU A 198 9.50 17.98 0.61
N ILE A 199 9.17 19.21 0.22
CA ILE A 199 8.36 19.46 -0.98
C ILE A 199 9.12 19.07 -2.26
N GLY A 200 10.37 19.49 -2.41
CA GLY A 200 11.17 19.19 -3.59
C GLY A 200 11.42 17.70 -3.77
N ALA A 201 11.84 17.01 -2.71
CA ALA A 201 12.00 15.56 -2.69
C ALA A 201 10.65 14.84 -2.87
N GLY A 202 9.56 15.37 -2.31
CA GLY A 202 8.21 14.86 -2.53
C GLY A 202 7.83 14.83 -4.01
N TYR A 203 8.05 15.92 -4.75
CA TYR A 203 7.81 15.92 -6.21
C TYR A 203 8.71 14.94 -6.98
N VAL A 204 9.96 14.76 -6.56
CA VAL A 204 10.87 13.75 -7.17
C VAL A 204 10.35 12.34 -6.93
N LEU A 205 9.98 12.01 -5.69
CA LEU A 205 9.43 10.70 -5.32
C LEU A 205 8.10 10.42 -6.06
N TRP A 206 7.24 11.42 -6.16
CA TRP A 206 6.00 11.35 -6.94
C TRP A 206 6.29 11.05 -8.42
N ALA A 207 7.28 11.74 -9.02
CA ALA A 207 7.66 11.56 -10.42
C ALA A 207 8.35 10.23 -10.73
N ILE A 208 9.06 9.64 -9.75
CA ILE A 208 9.60 8.27 -9.86
C ILE A 208 8.45 7.26 -9.90
N SER A 209 7.36 7.51 -9.19
CA SER A 209 6.29 6.53 -9.01
C SER A 209 5.20 6.64 -10.08
N VAL A 210 4.47 7.75 -10.14
CA VAL A 210 3.19 7.84 -10.85
C VAL A 210 3.31 7.51 -12.34
N PRO A 211 4.26 8.05 -13.12
CA PRO A 211 4.40 7.69 -14.54
C PRO A 211 4.65 6.20 -14.76
N LEU A 212 5.52 5.59 -13.94
CA LEU A 212 5.82 4.16 -13.99
C LEU A 212 4.60 3.31 -13.58
N ALA A 213 3.85 3.74 -12.57
CA ALA A 213 2.60 3.09 -12.18
C ALA A 213 1.57 3.12 -13.32
N PHE A 214 1.43 4.23 -14.05
CA PHE A 214 0.54 4.33 -15.22
C PHE A 214 0.98 3.43 -16.39
N ALA A 215 2.29 3.25 -16.59
CA ALA A 215 2.80 2.26 -17.55
C ALA A 215 2.36 0.84 -17.16
N ILE A 216 2.49 0.47 -15.88
CA ILE A 216 2.03 -0.84 -15.38
C ILE A 216 0.51 -0.99 -15.48
N LEU A 217 -0.26 0.05 -15.14
CA LEU A 217 -1.72 0.05 -15.27
C LEU A 217 -2.17 -0.18 -16.72
N THR A 218 -1.46 0.40 -17.68
CA THR A 218 -1.70 0.17 -19.12
C THR A 218 -1.47 -1.31 -19.48
N LEU A 219 -0.40 -1.92 -18.98
CA LEU A 219 -0.14 -3.36 -19.18
C LEU A 219 -1.21 -4.23 -18.51
N VAL A 220 -1.65 -3.89 -17.29
CA VAL A 220 -2.72 -4.59 -16.59
C VAL A 220 -4.03 -4.49 -17.37
N PHE A 221 -4.38 -3.29 -17.86
CA PHE A 221 -5.55 -3.09 -18.71
C PHE A 221 -5.49 -3.99 -19.95
N PHE A 222 -4.37 -3.96 -20.67
CA PHE A 222 -4.21 -4.77 -21.89
C PHE A 222 -4.27 -6.28 -21.60
N ARG A 223 -3.70 -6.72 -20.46
CA ARG A 223 -3.82 -8.10 -19.98
C ARG A 223 -5.27 -8.48 -19.71
N LEU A 224 -6.07 -7.60 -19.11
CA LEU A 224 -7.50 -7.87 -18.86
C LEU A 224 -8.30 -8.03 -20.16
N VAL A 225 -7.94 -7.29 -21.21
CA VAL A 225 -8.57 -7.40 -22.54
C VAL A 225 -8.27 -8.76 -23.18
N ILE A 226 -7.02 -9.22 -23.14
CA ILE A 226 -6.58 -10.45 -23.82
C ILE A 226 -6.90 -11.71 -23.00
N HIS A 227 -6.59 -11.69 -21.70
CA HIS A 227 -6.61 -12.87 -20.83
C HIS A 227 -7.76 -12.87 -19.81
N LYS A 228 -8.74 -11.97 -19.96
CA LYS A 228 -9.91 -11.82 -19.08
C LYS A 228 -9.48 -11.53 -17.64
N LEU A 229 -10.33 -11.83 -16.66
CA LEU A 229 -10.01 -11.66 -15.24
C LEU A 229 -9.01 -12.73 -14.74
N PRO A 230 -8.10 -12.40 -13.82
CA PRO A 230 -7.25 -13.38 -13.14
C PRO A 230 -8.06 -14.43 -12.38
N HIS A 231 -7.36 -15.45 -11.85
CA HIS A 231 -7.98 -16.42 -10.97
C HIS A 231 -8.59 -15.75 -9.73
N ARG A 232 -9.71 -16.27 -9.22
CA ARG A 232 -10.49 -15.64 -8.13
C ARG A 232 -9.67 -15.34 -6.89
N ASP A 233 -8.65 -16.14 -6.57
CA ASP A 233 -7.78 -15.94 -5.41
C ASP A 233 -7.01 -14.61 -5.43
N LEU A 234 -6.84 -14.04 -6.63
CA LEU A 234 -6.21 -12.75 -6.89
C LEU A 234 -7.23 -11.61 -6.96
N GLY A 235 -8.51 -11.86 -6.69
CA GLY A 235 -9.57 -10.87 -6.70
C GLY A 235 -9.25 -9.60 -5.92
N PRO A 236 -8.72 -9.67 -4.68
CA PRO A 236 -8.31 -8.47 -3.94
C PRO A 236 -7.28 -7.60 -4.65
N SER A 237 -6.44 -8.18 -5.51
CA SER A 237 -5.42 -7.43 -6.25
C SER A 237 -6.03 -6.41 -7.23
N SER A 238 -7.30 -6.56 -7.67
CA SER A 238 -7.92 -5.58 -8.57
C SER A 238 -8.00 -4.18 -7.96
N TRP A 239 -8.07 -4.09 -6.63
CA TRP A 239 -8.14 -2.83 -5.90
C TRP A 239 -6.78 -2.12 -5.85
N LEU A 240 -5.67 -2.83 -6.00
CA LEU A 240 -4.32 -2.23 -6.00
C LEU A 240 -4.15 -1.17 -7.09
N THR A 241 -4.97 -1.21 -8.15
CA THR A 241 -5.00 -0.18 -9.20
C THR A 241 -5.35 1.21 -8.66
N LEU A 242 -6.19 1.29 -7.62
CA LEU A 242 -6.53 2.54 -6.94
C LEU A 242 -5.38 3.11 -6.12
N GLY A 243 -4.41 2.29 -5.74
CA GLY A 243 -3.26 2.68 -4.92
C GLY A 243 -2.50 3.86 -5.54
N PRO A 244 -1.92 3.70 -6.73
CA PRO A 244 -1.20 4.77 -7.39
C PRO A 244 -2.06 5.90 -7.90
N ILE A 245 -3.30 5.62 -8.30
CA ILE A 245 -4.18 6.68 -8.80
C ILE A 245 -4.62 7.59 -7.64
N GLY A 246 -5.03 7.01 -6.53
CA GLY A 246 -5.44 7.73 -5.33
C GLY A 246 -4.27 8.42 -4.64
N THR A 247 -3.14 7.73 -4.47
CA THR A 247 -1.95 8.34 -3.85
C THR A 247 -1.34 9.40 -4.76
N GLY A 248 -1.27 9.17 -6.08
CA GLY A 248 -0.83 10.17 -7.04
C GLY A 248 -1.68 11.43 -7.00
N ALA A 249 -3.01 11.29 -6.92
CA ALA A 249 -3.92 12.42 -6.74
C ALA A 249 -3.69 13.14 -5.40
N LEU A 250 -3.63 12.39 -4.30
CA LEU A 250 -3.39 12.92 -2.96
C LEU A 250 -2.05 13.66 -2.88
N GLY A 251 -0.99 13.10 -3.47
CA GLY A 251 0.34 13.68 -3.52
C GLY A 251 0.36 15.02 -4.24
N LEU A 252 -0.26 15.11 -5.43
CA LEU A 252 -0.38 16.39 -6.16
C LEU A 252 -1.14 17.45 -5.36
N LEU A 253 -2.26 17.07 -4.75
CA LEU A 253 -3.07 17.98 -3.93
C LEU A 253 -2.27 18.47 -2.72
N THR A 254 -1.71 17.56 -1.93
CA THR A 254 -1.07 17.89 -0.65
C THR A 254 0.27 18.60 -0.85
N LEU A 255 1.14 18.13 -1.77
CA LEU A 255 2.38 18.82 -2.10
C LEU A 255 2.10 20.22 -2.65
N GLY A 256 1.10 20.33 -3.53
CA GLY A 256 0.67 21.62 -4.07
C GLY A 256 0.20 22.58 -2.99
N GLN A 257 -0.61 22.13 -2.03
CA GLN A 257 -1.09 22.97 -0.93
C GLN A 257 0.03 23.41 0.03
N ALA A 258 1.03 22.55 0.28
CA ALA A 258 2.14 22.88 1.18
C ALA A 258 3.24 23.74 0.52
N ALA A 259 3.35 23.72 -0.81
CA ALA A 259 4.42 24.42 -1.54
C ALA A 259 4.45 25.94 -1.32
N PRO A 260 3.33 26.70 -1.38
CA PRO A 260 3.36 28.15 -1.22
C PRO A 260 3.97 28.60 0.11
N VAL A 261 3.68 27.89 1.20
CA VAL A 261 4.23 28.18 2.53
C VAL A 261 5.73 27.87 2.58
N ALA A 262 6.15 26.71 2.06
CA ALA A 262 7.55 26.29 2.06
C ALA A 262 8.47 27.23 1.26
N PHE A 263 7.95 27.82 0.18
CA PHE A 263 8.71 28.68 -0.74
C PHE A 263 8.38 30.18 -0.61
N ALA A 264 7.63 30.58 0.41
CA ALA A 264 7.31 31.99 0.67
C ALA A 264 8.59 32.83 0.79
N GLY A 265 8.59 34.00 0.13
CA GLY A 265 9.75 34.91 0.13
C GLY A 265 10.96 34.45 -0.67
N THR A 266 10.87 33.31 -1.39
CA THR A 266 11.93 32.85 -2.29
C THR A 266 11.64 33.22 -3.75
N PRO A 267 12.64 33.21 -4.66
CA PRO A 267 12.40 33.40 -6.09
C PRO A 267 11.42 32.40 -6.74
N LEU A 268 11.16 31.26 -6.07
CA LEU A 268 10.25 30.22 -6.53
C LEU A 268 8.82 30.37 -5.99
N ALA A 269 8.49 31.45 -5.28
CA ALA A 269 7.16 31.64 -4.69
C ALA A 269 6.03 31.58 -5.73
N SER A 270 6.20 32.19 -6.91
CA SER A 270 5.21 32.13 -7.99
C SER A 270 5.04 30.71 -8.56
N VAL A 271 6.14 29.96 -8.68
CA VAL A 271 6.12 28.56 -9.11
C VAL A 271 5.41 27.69 -8.08
N ALA A 272 5.60 27.96 -6.79
CA ALA A 272 4.92 27.23 -5.72
C ALA A 272 3.40 27.46 -5.71
N VAL A 273 2.95 28.68 -6.06
CA VAL A 273 1.52 28.97 -6.29
C VAL A 273 0.99 28.19 -7.50
N LEU A 274 1.72 28.19 -8.61
CA LEU A 274 1.36 27.38 -9.78
C LEU A 274 1.29 25.88 -9.43
N ALA A 275 2.22 25.38 -8.61
CA ALA A 275 2.23 23.99 -8.16
C ALA A 275 0.98 23.62 -7.35
N ARG A 276 0.45 24.54 -6.55
CA ARG A 276 -0.84 24.39 -5.86
C ARG A 276 -2.00 24.25 -6.84
N ASP A 277 -2.07 25.17 -7.80
CA ASP A 277 -3.19 25.23 -8.74
C ASP A 277 -3.15 24.03 -9.70
N PHE A 278 -1.95 23.64 -10.15
CA PHE A 278 -1.71 22.38 -10.86
C PHE A 278 -2.08 21.16 -10.02
N GLY A 279 -1.76 21.18 -8.72
CA GLY A 279 -2.11 20.11 -7.79
C GLY A 279 -3.61 19.85 -7.72
N ILE A 280 -4.43 20.90 -7.76
CA ILE A 280 -5.90 20.81 -7.80
C ILE A 280 -6.37 20.16 -9.10
N VAL A 281 -5.93 20.68 -10.26
CA VAL A 281 -6.35 20.19 -11.58
C VAL A 281 -5.85 18.76 -11.81
N GLY A 282 -4.56 18.49 -11.57
CA GLY A 282 -3.96 17.18 -11.72
C GLY A 282 -4.55 16.15 -10.74
N GLY A 283 -4.78 16.56 -9.49
CA GLY A 283 -5.46 15.73 -8.49
C GLY A 283 -6.86 15.31 -8.93
N LEU A 284 -7.65 16.25 -9.49
CA LEU A 284 -8.98 15.97 -10.02
C LEU A 284 -8.95 15.02 -11.23
N LEU A 285 -8.01 15.19 -12.16
CA LEU A 285 -7.86 14.33 -13.34
C LEU A 285 -7.49 12.89 -12.96
N LEU A 286 -6.53 12.74 -12.04
CA LEU A 286 -6.15 11.43 -11.51
C LEU A 286 -7.30 10.80 -10.73
N TRP A 287 -7.95 11.56 -9.85
CA TRP A 287 -9.13 11.08 -9.12
C TRP A 287 -10.24 10.60 -10.07
N SER A 288 -10.50 11.34 -11.16
CA SER A 288 -11.51 10.98 -12.16
C SER A 288 -11.16 9.68 -12.89
N THR A 289 -9.88 9.46 -13.20
CA THR A 289 -9.40 8.18 -13.74
C THR A 289 -9.64 7.04 -12.75
N GLY A 290 -9.48 7.31 -11.45
CA GLY A 290 -9.71 6.35 -10.38
C GLY A 290 -11.18 5.92 -10.25
N LEU A 291 -12.15 6.75 -10.65
CA LEU A 291 -13.58 6.37 -10.61
C LEU A 291 -13.85 5.15 -11.48
N TRP A 292 -13.26 5.11 -12.67
CA TRP A 292 -13.40 3.98 -13.58
C TRP A 292 -12.77 2.71 -12.98
N TRP A 293 -11.55 2.81 -12.44
CA TRP A 293 -10.89 1.68 -11.78
C TRP A 293 -11.61 1.20 -10.53
N LEU A 294 -12.21 2.11 -9.75
CA LEU A 294 -13.05 1.77 -8.59
C LEU A 294 -14.28 0.98 -9.04
N ALA A 295 -14.98 1.46 -10.08
CA ALA A 295 -16.14 0.75 -10.62
C ALA A 295 -15.75 -0.66 -11.11
N CYS A 296 -14.63 -0.79 -11.83
CA CYS A 296 -14.10 -2.09 -12.23
C CYS A 296 -13.77 -2.98 -11.02
N ALA A 297 -13.05 -2.47 -10.02
CA ALA A 297 -12.69 -3.23 -8.83
C ALA A 297 -13.93 -3.75 -8.07
N VAL A 298 -14.98 -2.93 -7.94
CA VAL A 298 -16.26 -3.33 -7.35
C VAL A 298 -16.93 -4.43 -8.18
N LEU A 299 -17.07 -4.24 -9.49
CA LEU A 299 -17.71 -5.22 -10.38
C LEU A 299 -16.96 -6.55 -10.42
N PHE A 300 -15.62 -6.51 -10.44
CA PHE A 300 -14.78 -7.71 -10.40
C PHE A 300 -14.96 -8.44 -9.07
N THR A 301 -14.98 -7.71 -7.97
CA THR A 301 -15.20 -8.28 -6.63
C THR A 301 -16.58 -8.93 -6.52
N MET A 302 -17.64 -8.30 -7.03
CA MET A 302 -18.98 -8.88 -7.06
C MET A 302 -19.01 -10.20 -7.82
N ARG A 303 -18.30 -10.29 -8.95
CA ARG A 303 -18.16 -11.54 -9.71
C ARG A 303 -17.40 -12.61 -8.92
N TYR A 304 -16.24 -12.29 -8.34
CA TYR A 304 -15.48 -13.27 -7.56
C TYR A 304 -16.21 -13.74 -6.30
N CYS A 305 -17.01 -12.87 -5.66
CA CYS A 305 -17.87 -13.28 -4.55
C CYS A 305 -18.90 -14.34 -4.98
N ARG A 306 -19.47 -14.21 -6.18
CA ARG A 306 -20.39 -15.23 -6.75
C ARG A 306 -19.67 -16.54 -7.10
N GLU A 307 -18.39 -16.46 -7.45
CA GLU A 307 -17.53 -17.61 -7.72
C GLU A 307 -16.94 -18.25 -6.44
N GLY A 308 -17.24 -17.72 -5.24
CA GLY A 308 -16.73 -18.25 -3.98
C GLY A 308 -15.28 -17.83 -3.67
N LEU A 309 -15.04 -16.52 -3.55
CA LEU A 309 -13.74 -15.92 -3.24
C LEU A 309 -13.15 -16.46 -1.92
N PRO A 310 -12.05 -17.22 -1.94
CA PRO A 310 -11.43 -17.73 -0.71
C PRO A 310 -10.65 -16.65 0.03
N PHE A 311 -10.62 -16.76 1.36
CA PHE A 311 -9.84 -15.85 2.19
C PHE A 311 -8.33 -16.18 2.12
N ASN A 312 -7.51 -15.16 1.90
CA ASN A 312 -6.06 -15.21 1.98
C ASN A 312 -5.51 -13.85 2.43
N LEU A 313 -4.22 -13.76 2.75
CA LEU A 313 -3.61 -12.49 3.20
C LEU A 313 -3.70 -11.35 2.15
N GLY A 314 -3.85 -11.69 0.87
CA GLY A 314 -4.05 -10.70 -0.20
C GLY A 314 -5.32 -9.87 -0.05
N TRP A 315 -6.27 -10.27 0.81
CA TRP A 315 -7.45 -9.45 1.14
C TRP A 315 -7.09 -8.09 1.76
N TRP A 316 -5.90 -7.94 2.36
CA TRP A 316 -5.40 -6.62 2.76
C TRP A 316 -5.20 -5.65 1.59
N GLY A 317 -5.21 -6.14 0.34
CA GLY A 317 -5.26 -5.31 -0.87
C GLY A 317 -6.54 -4.48 -1.02
N PHE A 318 -7.61 -4.77 -0.26
CA PHE A 318 -8.84 -3.97 -0.27
C PHE A 318 -8.72 -2.64 0.49
N THR A 319 -7.85 -2.58 1.51
CA THR A 319 -7.88 -1.48 2.47
C THR A 319 -7.05 -0.29 2.01
N PHE A 320 -5.75 -0.46 1.81
CA PHE A 320 -4.87 0.67 1.52
C PHE A 320 -5.26 1.46 0.26
N PRO A 321 -5.48 0.82 -0.91
CA PRO A 321 -5.87 1.53 -2.13
C PRO A 321 -7.18 2.31 -1.99
N LEU A 322 -8.17 1.72 -1.33
CA LEU A 322 -9.43 2.39 -1.04
C LEU A 322 -9.23 3.55 -0.06
N GLY A 323 -8.37 3.38 0.94
CA GLY A 323 -8.07 4.40 1.94
C GLY A 323 -7.36 5.63 1.35
N VAL A 324 -6.36 5.45 0.50
CA VAL A 324 -5.71 6.59 -0.17
C VAL A 324 -6.64 7.29 -1.16
N TYR A 325 -7.50 6.54 -1.86
CA TYR A 325 -8.52 7.13 -2.74
C TYR A 325 -9.61 7.89 -1.95
N THR A 326 -9.94 7.41 -0.75
CA THR A 326 -10.79 8.12 0.22
C THR A 326 -10.12 9.41 0.67
N ALA A 327 -8.85 9.35 1.07
CA ALA A 327 -8.08 10.53 1.48
C ALA A 327 -7.96 11.57 0.35
N ALA A 328 -7.75 11.14 -0.90
CA ALA A 328 -7.75 12.02 -2.06
C ALA A 328 -9.12 12.71 -2.26
N SER A 329 -10.21 11.97 -2.07
CA SER A 329 -11.58 12.52 -2.15
C SER A 329 -11.82 13.58 -1.08
N LEU A 330 -11.42 13.32 0.17
CA LEU A 330 -11.53 14.28 1.26
C LEU A 330 -10.60 15.50 1.05
N SER A 331 -9.40 15.28 0.49
CA SER A 331 -8.50 16.38 0.13
C SER A 331 -9.11 17.27 -0.94
N LEU A 332 -9.79 16.72 -1.96
CA LEU A 332 -10.52 17.48 -2.97
C LEU A 332 -11.63 18.32 -2.34
N TYR A 333 -12.38 17.75 -1.38
CA TYR A 333 -13.35 18.53 -0.61
C TYR A 333 -12.69 19.72 0.09
N HIS A 334 -11.58 19.50 0.81
CA HIS A 334 -10.90 20.57 1.53
C HIS A 334 -10.38 21.70 0.63
N VAL A 335 -9.92 21.39 -0.59
CA VAL A 335 -9.39 22.41 -1.50
C VAL A 335 -10.44 23.07 -2.39
N THR A 336 -11.57 22.40 -2.66
CA THR A 336 -12.63 22.94 -3.55
C THR A 336 -13.86 23.47 -2.81
N GLY A 337 -14.11 23.00 -1.58
CA GLY A 337 -15.35 23.23 -0.85
C GLY A 337 -16.57 22.52 -1.45
N PHE A 338 -16.40 21.64 -2.46
CA PHE A 338 -17.53 20.97 -3.09
C PHE A 338 -18.00 19.76 -2.26
N GLU A 339 -19.17 19.88 -1.66
CA GLU A 339 -19.77 18.88 -0.75
C GLU A 339 -19.91 17.48 -1.37
N GLY A 340 -20.02 17.37 -2.70
CA GLY A 340 -20.06 16.08 -3.37
C GLY A 340 -18.84 15.20 -3.05
N PHE A 341 -17.66 15.81 -2.90
CA PHE A 341 -16.45 15.09 -2.50
C PHE A 341 -16.46 14.66 -1.03
N ALA A 342 -17.07 15.45 -0.13
CA ALA A 342 -17.22 15.07 1.28
C ALA A 342 -18.15 13.86 1.43
N VAL A 343 -19.30 13.89 0.75
CA VAL A 343 -20.26 12.77 0.74
C VAL A 343 -19.60 11.52 0.17
N PHE A 344 -18.96 11.63 -1.00
CA PHE A 344 -18.30 10.51 -1.65
C PHE A 344 -17.16 9.93 -0.79
N GLY A 345 -16.27 10.77 -0.28
CA GLY A 345 -15.18 10.34 0.62
C GLY A 345 -15.71 9.68 1.89
N THR A 346 -16.79 10.20 2.48
CA THR A 346 -17.42 9.59 3.66
C THR A 346 -17.99 8.20 3.35
N LEU A 347 -18.66 8.02 2.20
CA LEU A 347 -19.16 6.71 1.78
C LEU A 347 -18.02 5.71 1.58
N LEU A 348 -16.91 6.14 0.96
CA LEU A 348 -15.71 5.29 0.82
C LEU A 348 -15.07 4.96 2.17
N ALA A 349 -15.06 5.89 3.13
CA ALA A 349 -14.55 5.65 4.47
C ALA A 349 -15.38 4.60 5.23
N VAL A 350 -16.70 4.62 5.09
CA VAL A 350 -17.60 3.59 5.66
C VAL A 350 -17.32 2.23 5.02
N LEU A 351 -17.19 2.18 3.69
CA LEU A 351 -16.83 0.95 2.98
C LEU A 351 -15.47 0.43 3.43
N LEU A 352 -14.47 1.31 3.55
CA LEU A 352 -13.13 0.99 4.03
C LEU A 352 -13.16 0.39 5.44
N GLY A 353 -13.88 1.02 6.37
CA GLY A 353 -14.03 0.51 7.73
C GLY A 353 -14.68 -0.87 7.77
N GLY A 354 -15.72 -1.09 6.95
CA GLY A 354 -16.38 -2.40 6.82
C GLY A 354 -15.47 -3.48 6.25
N LEU A 355 -14.73 -3.18 5.17
CA LEU A 355 -13.76 -4.10 4.59
C LEU A 355 -12.61 -4.40 5.55
N TRP A 356 -12.05 -3.38 6.20
CA TRP A 356 -11.01 -3.55 7.20
C TRP A 356 -11.47 -4.45 8.36
N ALA A 357 -12.66 -4.19 8.92
CA ALA A 357 -13.23 -5.00 10.01
C ALA A 357 -13.42 -6.47 9.59
N MET A 358 -13.86 -6.70 8.35
CA MET A 358 -14.00 -8.05 7.82
C MET A 358 -12.64 -8.75 7.69
N VAL A 359 -11.64 -8.06 7.14
CA VAL A 359 -10.31 -8.62 6.88
C VAL A 359 -9.60 -8.90 8.20
N ILE A 360 -9.58 -7.96 9.15
CA ILE A 360 -8.91 -8.15 10.45
C ILE A 360 -9.50 -9.33 11.22
N VAL A 361 -10.83 -9.47 11.26
CA VAL A 361 -11.50 -10.60 11.94
C VAL A 361 -11.09 -11.93 11.32
N ARG A 362 -11.04 -12.01 9.99
CA ARG A 362 -10.60 -13.23 9.29
C ARG A 362 -9.11 -13.50 9.45
N THR A 363 -8.28 -12.47 9.47
CA THR A 363 -6.84 -12.58 9.76
C THR A 363 -6.62 -13.12 11.17
N CYS A 364 -7.26 -12.55 12.19
CA CYS A 364 -7.16 -13.05 13.56
C CYS A 364 -7.60 -14.51 13.66
N ARG A 365 -8.71 -14.90 13.02
CA ARG A 365 -9.14 -16.31 12.96
C ARG A 365 -8.08 -17.19 12.28
N GLY A 366 -7.54 -16.79 11.14
CA GLY A 366 -6.51 -17.58 10.43
C GLY A 366 -5.19 -17.67 11.21
N MET A 367 -4.82 -16.64 11.97
CA MET A 367 -3.66 -16.68 12.87
C MET A 367 -3.85 -17.69 14.01
N VAL A 368 -5.04 -17.74 14.62
CA VAL A 368 -5.36 -18.71 15.68
C VAL A 368 -5.29 -20.15 15.17
N HIS A 369 -5.73 -20.40 13.93
CA HIS A 369 -5.66 -21.74 13.31
C HIS A 369 -4.27 -22.06 12.71
N GLY A 370 -3.33 -21.12 12.70
CA GLY A 370 -1.97 -21.30 12.18
C GLY A 370 -1.87 -21.41 10.65
N SER A 371 -2.95 -21.18 9.90
CA SER A 371 -3.02 -21.41 8.45
C SER A 371 -2.41 -20.29 7.60
N LEU A 372 -2.03 -19.16 8.19
CA LEU A 372 -1.57 -17.96 7.47
C LEU A 372 -0.04 -17.81 7.38
N PHE A 373 0.73 -18.56 8.17
CA PHE A 373 2.19 -18.48 8.18
C PHE A 373 2.78 -19.47 7.17
N HIS A 374 2.73 -19.11 5.89
CA HIS A 374 3.26 -19.91 4.80
C HIS A 374 3.96 -19.01 3.77
N ALA A 375 5.24 -19.28 3.48
CA ALA A 375 6.00 -18.58 2.46
C ALA A 375 6.00 -19.37 1.14
N PRO A 376 5.23 -18.93 0.11
CA PRO A 376 5.18 -19.64 -1.18
C PRO A 376 6.55 -19.75 -1.86
N CYS A 377 7.45 -18.79 -1.61
CA CYS A 377 8.81 -18.81 -2.15
C CYS A 377 9.70 -19.95 -1.62
N LEU A 378 9.27 -20.64 -0.56
CA LEU A 378 9.96 -21.81 -0.01
C LEU A 378 9.30 -23.13 -0.43
N ALA A 379 8.18 -23.10 -1.16
CA ALA A 379 7.45 -24.30 -1.59
C ALA A 379 8.14 -25.08 -2.72
N THR A 380 9.24 -24.56 -3.27
CA THR A 380 10.07 -25.22 -4.29
C THR A 380 11.48 -25.49 -3.76
N VAL A 381 11.62 -26.48 -2.87
CA VAL A 381 12.84 -27.28 -2.71
C VAL A 381 12.43 -28.71 -2.30
N SER A 382 11.82 -29.42 -3.23
CA SER A 382 11.78 -30.88 -3.23
C SER A 382 11.81 -31.34 -4.68
N ASN A 383 13.02 -31.39 -5.24
CA ASN A 383 13.30 -32.27 -6.36
C ASN A 383 13.58 -33.67 -5.81
#